data_AF-A0A836TUF0-F1
#
_entry.id   AF-A0A836TUF0-F1
#
_cell.length_a   1.000
_cell.length_b   1.000
_cell.length_c   1.000
_cell.angle_alpha   90.00
_cell.angle_beta   90.00
_cell.angle_gamma   90.00
#
_symmetry.space_group_name_H-M   'P 1'
#
loop_
_entity.id
_entity.type
_entity.pdbx_description
1 polymer ?
#
loop_
_entity_poly.entity_id
_entity_poly.type
_entity_poly.pdbx_seq_one_letter_code
_entity_poly.pdbx_strand_id
1 'polypeptide(L)'
;MTRPVKKVVLAYSGGLDTSIILKWLQETYACEVVTFTADLGQGAELEEARRKAEMLGIKEIYVEDLREEFVRDYVFPMFRANTVYEGVYLLGTAIARPLIAKRQIEIAAETGADAVSHGATGKGNDQVRFELGYYGLNPDITVIAPWREWDFKSRSDLNAFAEKHQIPVSKDKRGEAPFSVDANLLHTSAEGKALEDPWAPAEEHVYSRTVAPEDAPDS
;
A
#
# COMPACT_ATOMS: atom_id res chain seq x y z
N MET A 1 -15.09 21.33 15.06
CA MET A 1 -13.86 20.85 15.72
C MET A 1 -13.76 19.37 15.43
N THR A 2 -12.72 18.95 14.72
CA THR A 2 -12.46 17.52 14.47
C THR A 2 -12.20 16.82 15.80
N ARG A 3 -12.78 15.63 15.99
CA ARG A 3 -12.63 14.85 17.22
C ARG A 3 -11.16 14.43 17.35
N PRO A 4 -10.53 14.48 18.54
CA PRO A 4 -9.18 13.98 18.70
C PRO A 4 -9.16 12.48 18.43
N VAL A 5 -8.28 12.04 17.52
CA VAL A 5 -8.07 10.63 17.15
C VAL A 5 -7.34 9.93 18.27
N LYS A 6 -7.92 8.84 18.79
CA LYS A 6 -7.35 8.06 19.90
C LYS A 6 -6.61 6.83 19.40
N LYS A 7 -7.14 6.17 18.37
CA LYS A 7 -6.58 4.93 17.84
C LYS A 7 -6.82 4.84 16.33
N VAL A 8 -5.78 4.51 15.59
CA VAL A 8 -5.77 4.47 14.12
C VAL A 8 -5.33 3.11 13.61
N VAL A 9 -6.02 2.59 12.60
CA VAL A 9 -5.54 1.43 11.82
C VAL A 9 -4.80 1.92 10.58
N LEU A 10 -3.51 1.62 10.47
CA LEU A 10 -2.66 1.96 9.32
C LEU A 10 -2.54 0.76 8.37
N ALA A 11 -2.94 0.96 7.11
CA ALA A 11 -2.56 0.06 6.02
C ALA A 11 -1.04 0.15 5.81
N TYR A 12 -0.33 -0.91 6.16
CA TYR A 12 1.11 -0.93 6.35
C TYR A 12 1.77 -1.97 5.44
N SER A 13 2.61 -1.52 4.50
CA SER A 13 3.32 -2.41 3.56
C SER A 13 4.73 -2.80 4.01
N GLY A 14 5.25 -2.25 5.10
CA GLY A 14 6.66 -2.45 5.50
C GLY A 14 7.66 -1.59 4.70
N GLY A 15 7.19 -0.81 3.74
CA GLY A 15 7.99 0.15 2.99
C GLY A 15 8.48 1.32 3.84
N LEU A 16 9.42 2.10 3.29
CA LEU A 16 9.94 3.29 3.97
C LEU A 16 8.81 4.27 4.29
N ASP A 17 7.95 4.54 3.31
CA ASP A 17 6.92 5.57 3.42
C ASP A 17 5.90 5.23 4.51
N THR A 18 5.39 3.98 4.53
CA THR A 18 4.45 3.55 5.57
C THR A 18 5.11 3.44 6.96
N SER A 19 6.42 3.21 7.02
CA SER A 19 7.18 3.23 8.30
C SER A 19 7.36 4.64 8.84
N ILE A 20 7.58 5.62 7.95
CA ILE A 20 7.58 7.04 8.31
C ILE A 20 6.19 7.48 8.75
N ILE A 21 5.14 7.09 8.03
CA ILE A 21 3.75 7.37 8.40
C ILE A 21 3.42 6.84 9.80
N LEU A 22 3.77 5.58 10.08
CA LEU A 22 3.56 4.96 11.39
C LEU A 22 4.18 5.84 12.49
N LYS A 23 5.44 6.24 12.33
CA LYS A 23 6.12 7.06 13.33
C LYS A 23 5.56 8.49 13.39
N TRP A 24 5.17 9.06 12.27
CA TRP A 24 4.53 10.37 12.20
C TRP A 24 3.17 10.39 12.92
N LEU A 25 2.34 9.35 12.76
CA LEU A 25 1.08 9.19 13.51
C LEU A 25 1.32 9.16 15.03
N GLN A 26 2.37 8.47 15.48
CA GLN A 26 2.75 8.43 16.89
C GLN A 26 3.16 9.81 17.44
N GLU A 27 3.86 10.64 16.64
CA GLU A 27 4.36 11.93 17.11
C GLU A 27 3.36 13.09 16.95
N THR A 28 2.66 13.12 15.82
CA THR A 28 1.77 14.23 15.46
C THR A 28 0.38 14.06 16.07
N TYR A 29 -0.17 12.84 16.01
CA TYR A 29 -1.49 12.55 16.57
C TYR A 29 -1.43 12.05 18.02
N ALA A 30 -0.26 11.58 18.48
CA ALA A 30 -0.09 10.97 19.81
C ALA A 30 -1.15 9.90 20.11
N CYS A 31 -1.53 9.13 19.08
CA CYS A 31 -2.57 8.12 19.12
C CYS A 31 -1.98 6.71 19.12
N GLU A 32 -2.79 5.74 19.55
CA GLU A 32 -2.43 4.33 19.42
C GLU A 32 -2.50 3.91 17.95
N VAL A 33 -1.48 3.22 17.46
CA VAL A 33 -1.42 2.76 16.06
C VAL A 33 -1.54 1.23 16.03
N VAL A 34 -2.48 0.75 15.24
CA VAL A 34 -2.62 -0.65 14.80
C VAL A 34 -2.10 -0.75 13.38
N THR A 35 -1.30 -1.76 13.05
CA THR A 35 -0.86 -1.98 11.67
C THR A 35 -1.62 -3.14 11.04
N PHE A 36 -1.96 -2.97 9.76
CA PHE A 36 -2.62 -3.99 8.95
C PHE A 36 -1.89 -4.18 7.62
N THR A 37 -1.44 -5.41 7.36
CA THR A 37 -0.82 -5.84 6.11
C THR A 37 -1.68 -6.95 5.49
N ALA A 38 -2.19 -6.71 4.27
CA ALA A 38 -2.94 -7.70 3.51
C ALA A 38 -1.97 -8.52 2.64
N ASP A 39 -1.90 -9.84 2.84
CA ASP A 39 -1.28 -10.75 1.87
C ASP A 39 -2.27 -11.05 0.76
N LEU A 40 -1.96 -10.50 -0.42
CA LEU A 40 -2.66 -10.71 -1.67
C LEU A 40 -1.76 -11.41 -2.69
N GLY A 41 -0.69 -12.09 -2.25
CA GLY A 41 0.25 -12.82 -3.11
C GLY A 41 1.45 -12.01 -3.60
N GLN A 42 1.82 -10.94 -2.90
CA GLN A 42 3.00 -10.12 -3.23
C GLN A 42 4.35 -10.79 -2.88
N GLY A 43 4.37 -11.77 -1.96
CA GLY A 43 5.57 -12.54 -1.62
C GLY A 43 6.23 -12.16 -0.29
N ALA A 44 7.57 -12.31 -0.22
CA ALA A 44 8.37 -12.38 1.02
C ALA A 44 8.41 -11.11 1.91
N GLU A 45 7.74 -10.02 1.51
CA GLU A 45 7.80 -8.73 2.21
C GLU A 45 6.94 -8.68 3.50
N LEU A 46 6.08 -9.68 3.73
CA LEU A 46 5.10 -9.69 4.84
C LEU A 46 5.75 -9.80 6.23
N GLU A 47 6.68 -10.74 6.40
CA GLU A 47 7.38 -10.94 7.68
C GLU A 47 8.30 -9.76 8.00
N GLU A 48 8.88 -9.13 6.97
CA GLU A 48 9.67 -7.91 7.15
C GLU A 48 8.80 -6.76 7.65
N ALA A 49 7.58 -6.60 7.11
CA ALA A 49 6.63 -5.62 7.58
C ALA A 49 6.28 -5.86 9.08
N ARG A 50 5.96 -7.10 9.47
CA ARG A 50 5.70 -7.43 10.89
C ARG A 50 6.86 -7.00 11.78
N ARG A 51 8.09 -7.42 11.46
CA ARG A 51 9.28 -7.11 12.26
C ARG A 51 9.54 -5.61 12.35
N LYS A 52 9.35 -4.86 11.28
CA LYS A 52 9.50 -3.39 11.30
C LYS A 52 8.45 -2.71 12.18
N ALA A 53 7.20 -3.17 12.14
CA ALA A 53 6.15 -2.64 13.02
C ALA A 53 6.47 -2.92 14.50
N GLU A 54 6.96 -4.12 14.83
CA GLU A 54 7.42 -4.47 16.19
C GLU A 54 8.57 -3.56 16.66
N MET A 55 9.57 -3.34 15.80
CA MET A 55 10.69 -2.44 16.09
C MET A 55 10.25 -1.00 16.35
N LEU A 56 9.15 -0.55 15.73
CA LEU A 56 8.56 0.77 15.92
C LEU A 56 7.56 0.82 17.09
N GLY A 57 7.49 -0.25 17.90
CA GLY A 57 6.74 -0.30 19.15
C GLY A 57 5.24 -0.55 18.98
N ILE A 58 4.81 -1.09 17.83
CA ILE A 58 3.41 -1.46 17.61
C ILE A 58 3.06 -2.72 18.40
N LYS A 59 1.91 -2.68 19.09
CA LYS A 59 1.40 -3.80 19.91
C LYS A 59 0.42 -4.69 19.15
N GLU A 60 -0.41 -4.08 18.29
CA GLU A 60 -1.43 -4.78 17.51
C GLU A 60 -1.03 -4.77 16.03
N ILE A 61 -0.56 -5.93 15.55
CA ILE A 61 -0.03 -6.12 14.20
C ILE A 61 -0.79 -7.23 13.51
N TYR A 62 -1.61 -6.85 12.54
CA TYR A 62 -2.39 -7.73 11.68
C TYR A 62 -1.61 -7.96 10.39
N VAL A 63 -1.29 -9.22 10.11
CA VAL A 63 -0.78 -9.67 8.80
C VAL A 63 -1.68 -10.82 8.41
N GLU A 64 -2.52 -10.62 7.40
CA GLU A 64 -3.61 -11.54 7.09
C GLU A 64 -3.55 -12.05 5.67
N ASP A 65 -3.71 -13.36 5.52
CA ASP A 65 -3.87 -14.02 4.23
C ASP A 65 -5.27 -13.77 3.67
N LEU A 66 -5.34 -12.90 2.67
CA LEU A 66 -6.58 -12.53 1.98
C LEU A 66 -6.60 -13.06 0.54
N ARG A 67 -5.68 -13.98 0.17
CA ARG A 67 -5.52 -14.47 -1.20
C ARG A 67 -6.76 -15.18 -1.73
N GLU A 68 -7.34 -16.06 -0.92
CA GLU A 68 -8.54 -16.81 -1.29
C GLU A 68 -9.75 -15.89 -1.46
N GLU A 69 -9.98 -14.97 -0.51
CA GLU A 69 -11.05 -13.98 -0.61
C GLU A 69 -10.85 -13.05 -1.82
N PHE A 70 -9.62 -12.60 -2.06
CA PHE A 70 -9.28 -11.76 -3.20
C PHE A 70 -9.65 -12.41 -4.52
N VAL A 71 -9.25 -13.67 -4.73
CA VAL A 71 -9.55 -14.37 -5.98
C VAL A 71 -11.04 -14.66 -6.10
N ARG A 72 -11.64 -15.25 -5.06
CA ARG A 72 -13.03 -15.73 -5.09
C ARG A 72 -14.04 -14.59 -5.21
N ASP A 73 -13.87 -13.52 -4.42
CA ASP A 73 -14.89 -12.50 -4.19
C ASP A 73 -14.61 -11.19 -4.93
N TYR A 74 -13.41 -11.01 -5.52
CA TYR A 74 -13.06 -9.81 -6.27
C TYR A 74 -12.63 -10.13 -7.71
N VAL A 75 -11.63 -10.99 -7.90
CA VAL A 75 -11.11 -11.31 -9.25
C VAL A 75 -12.14 -12.06 -10.10
N PHE A 76 -12.72 -13.15 -9.59
CA PHE A 76 -13.69 -13.93 -10.37
C PHE A 76 -14.98 -13.16 -10.75
N PRO A 77 -15.61 -12.37 -9.86
CA PRO A 77 -16.72 -11.50 -10.26
C PRO A 77 -16.31 -10.47 -11.33
N MET A 78 -15.15 -9.83 -11.17
CA MET A 78 -14.64 -8.85 -12.13
C MET A 78 -14.45 -9.48 -13.53
N PHE A 79 -13.85 -10.66 -13.60
CA PHE A 79 -13.63 -11.38 -14.85
C PHE A 79 -14.91 -11.90 -15.50
N ARG A 80 -15.91 -12.31 -14.71
CA ARG A 80 -17.24 -12.66 -15.25
C ARG A 80 -17.92 -11.48 -15.96
N ALA A 81 -17.58 -10.26 -15.56
CA ALA A 81 -18.05 -9.04 -16.21
C ALA A 81 -17.17 -8.59 -17.41
N ASN A 82 -16.10 -9.33 -17.73
CA ASN A 82 -15.14 -9.00 -18.79
C ASN A 82 -14.63 -7.55 -18.71
N THR A 83 -14.35 -7.06 -17.50
CA THR A 83 -13.95 -5.67 -17.31
C THR A 83 -12.57 -5.41 -17.89
N VAL A 84 -12.47 -4.40 -18.75
CA VAL A 84 -11.20 -3.89 -19.28
C VAL A 84 -11.27 -2.38 -19.28
N TYR A 85 -10.35 -1.74 -18.56
CA TYR A 85 -10.27 -0.29 -18.50
C TYR A 85 -9.52 0.24 -19.72
N GLU A 86 -10.12 1.21 -20.42
CA GLU A 86 -9.59 1.83 -21.63
C GLU A 86 -9.15 0.82 -22.71
N GLY A 87 -9.77 -0.37 -22.73
CA GLY A 87 -9.50 -1.43 -23.72
C GLY A 87 -8.20 -2.21 -23.51
N VAL A 88 -7.39 -1.88 -22.49
CA VAL A 88 -6.06 -2.52 -22.28
C VAL A 88 -5.81 -3.00 -20.85
N TYR A 89 -6.33 -2.32 -19.83
CA TYR A 89 -5.93 -2.57 -18.45
C TYR A 89 -6.92 -3.47 -17.71
N LEU A 90 -6.43 -4.60 -17.19
CA LEU A 90 -7.20 -5.61 -16.45
C LEU A 90 -7.40 -5.30 -14.95
N LEU A 91 -7.25 -4.03 -14.55
CA LEU A 91 -7.66 -3.53 -13.23
C LEU A 91 -6.96 -4.17 -12.01
N GLY A 92 -5.80 -4.80 -12.17
CA GLY A 92 -5.15 -5.58 -11.10
C GLY A 92 -4.83 -4.81 -9.81
N THR A 93 -4.46 -3.53 -9.90
CA THR A 93 -4.22 -2.66 -8.75
C THR A 93 -5.55 -2.24 -8.15
N ALA A 94 -6.47 -1.83 -9.02
CA ALA A 94 -7.74 -1.23 -8.65
C ALA A 94 -8.63 -2.20 -7.85
N ILE A 95 -8.67 -3.46 -8.26
CA ILE A 95 -9.57 -4.47 -7.69
C ILE A 95 -9.14 -4.95 -6.29
N ALA A 96 -7.86 -4.82 -5.95
CA ALA A 96 -7.33 -5.17 -4.63
C ALA A 96 -7.72 -4.14 -3.54
N ARG A 97 -7.80 -2.85 -3.88
CA ARG A 97 -7.97 -1.78 -2.87
C ARG A 97 -9.28 -1.85 -2.09
N PRO A 98 -10.44 -2.17 -2.70
CA PRO A 98 -11.68 -2.35 -1.95
C PRO A 98 -11.60 -3.45 -0.87
N LEU A 99 -10.89 -4.56 -1.13
CA LEU A 99 -10.68 -5.62 -0.14
C LEU A 99 -9.83 -5.14 1.04
N ILE A 100 -8.73 -4.45 0.75
CA ILE A 100 -7.87 -3.88 1.80
C ILE A 100 -8.67 -2.87 2.62
N ALA A 101 -9.43 -1.98 1.98
CA ALA A 101 -10.26 -1.00 2.66
C ALA A 101 -11.33 -1.65 3.54
N LYS A 102 -11.97 -2.71 3.04
CA LYS A 102 -12.93 -3.51 3.79
C LYS A 102 -12.33 -4.06 5.06
N ARG A 103 -11.24 -4.82 4.93
CA ARG A 103 -10.63 -5.48 6.09
C ARG A 103 -10.07 -4.47 7.09
N GLN A 104 -9.55 -3.34 6.63
CA GLN A 104 -9.07 -2.28 7.50
C GLN A 104 -10.20 -1.65 8.35
N ILE A 105 -11.39 -1.47 7.79
CA ILE A 105 -12.57 -0.97 8.54
C ILE A 105 -13.06 -2.03 9.54
N GLU A 106 -13.03 -3.31 9.19
CA GLU A 106 -13.37 -4.39 10.12
C GLU A 106 -12.40 -4.42 11.32
N ILE A 107 -11.09 -4.30 11.07
CA ILE A 107 -10.07 -4.21 12.14
C ILE A 107 -10.30 -2.93 12.97
N ALA A 108 -10.67 -1.82 12.36
CA ALA A 108 -10.99 -0.59 13.10
C ALA A 108 -12.17 -0.82 14.07
N ALA A 109 -13.20 -1.56 13.65
CA ALA A 109 -14.31 -1.93 14.51
C ALA A 109 -13.89 -2.92 15.62
N GLU A 110 -13.08 -3.94 15.29
CA GLU A 110 -12.58 -4.96 16.24
C GLU A 110 -11.72 -4.33 17.35
N THR A 111 -10.88 -3.36 16.99
CA THR A 111 -9.90 -2.74 17.89
C THR A 111 -10.40 -1.45 18.56
N GLY A 112 -11.59 -0.98 18.18
CA GLY A 112 -12.18 0.27 18.67
C GLY A 112 -11.47 1.53 18.16
N ALA A 113 -10.82 1.45 16.99
CA ALA A 113 -10.17 2.58 16.34
C ALA A 113 -11.21 3.59 15.83
N ASP A 114 -10.90 4.88 16.00
CA ASP A 114 -11.73 5.99 15.52
C ASP A 114 -11.20 6.61 14.22
N ALA A 115 -10.07 6.10 13.72
CA ALA A 115 -9.50 6.49 12.44
C ALA A 115 -8.89 5.33 11.65
N VAL A 116 -8.75 5.54 10.34
CA VAL A 116 -7.94 4.72 9.44
C VAL A 116 -6.94 5.58 8.69
N SER A 117 -5.79 5.02 8.34
CA SER A 117 -4.74 5.72 7.59
C SER A 117 -4.16 4.85 6.47
N HIS A 118 -3.72 5.47 5.39
CA HIS A 118 -3.11 4.81 4.24
C HIS A 118 -1.89 5.55 3.70
N GLY A 119 -1.01 4.82 3.01
CA GLY A 119 0.20 5.36 2.39
C GLY A 119 0.06 5.86 0.95
N ALA A 120 -1.13 5.79 0.34
CA ALA A 120 -1.33 6.26 -1.03
C ALA A 120 -0.99 7.75 -1.18
N THR A 121 -0.29 8.10 -2.27
CA THR A 121 0.15 9.47 -2.53
C THR A 121 -1.02 10.39 -2.89
N GLY A 122 -0.87 11.69 -2.66
CA GLY A 122 -1.89 12.70 -2.97
C GLY A 122 -2.17 12.91 -4.47
N LYS A 123 -1.42 12.26 -5.36
CA LYS A 123 -1.56 12.39 -6.83
C LYS A 123 -2.11 11.13 -7.51
N GLY A 124 -2.10 9.99 -6.82
CA GLY A 124 -2.48 8.70 -7.40
C GLY A 124 -3.97 8.37 -7.25
N ASN A 125 -4.40 7.32 -7.94
CA ASN A 125 -5.77 6.82 -7.89
C ASN A 125 -6.11 6.07 -6.60
N ASP A 126 -5.11 5.49 -5.93
CA ASP A 126 -5.33 4.63 -4.76
C ASP A 126 -5.95 5.36 -3.57
N GLN A 127 -5.65 6.66 -3.39
CA GLN A 127 -6.28 7.46 -2.34
C GLN A 127 -7.81 7.47 -2.48
N VAL A 128 -8.31 7.60 -3.73
CA VAL A 128 -9.74 7.64 -4.02
C VAL A 128 -10.35 6.26 -3.78
N ARG A 129 -9.67 5.19 -4.21
CA ARG A 129 -10.14 3.81 -4.03
C ARG A 129 -10.28 3.44 -2.56
N PHE A 130 -9.29 3.82 -1.75
CA PHE A 130 -9.31 3.61 -0.30
C PHE A 130 -10.42 4.44 0.36
N GLU A 131 -10.44 5.75 0.11
CA GLU A 131 -11.37 6.66 0.79
C GLU A 131 -12.83 6.39 0.46
N LEU A 132 -13.15 6.11 -0.80
CA LEU A 132 -14.50 5.70 -1.18
C LEU A 132 -14.89 4.36 -0.52
N GLY A 133 -13.94 3.43 -0.41
CA GLY A 133 -14.13 2.18 0.32
C GLY A 133 -14.43 2.42 1.81
N TYR A 134 -13.63 3.26 2.47
CA TYR A 134 -13.82 3.60 3.88
C TYR A 134 -15.18 4.25 4.12
N TYR A 135 -15.51 5.32 3.41
CA TYR A 135 -16.77 6.04 3.61
C TYR A 135 -17.99 5.22 3.19
N GLY A 136 -17.84 4.31 2.23
CA GLY A 136 -18.89 3.37 1.84
C GLY A 136 -19.21 2.32 2.92
N LEU A 137 -18.23 1.97 3.76
CA LEU A 137 -18.37 0.95 4.80
C LEU A 137 -18.63 1.53 6.20
N ASN A 138 -18.01 2.68 6.48
CA ASN A 138 -18.21 3.43 7.73
C ASN A 138 -18.09 4.95 7.42
N PRO A 139 -19.22 5.65 7.23
CA PRO A 139 -19.19 7.08 6.89
C PRO A 139 -18.70 7.98 8.05
N ASP A 140 -18.67 7.46 9.29
CA ASP A 140 -18.26 8.21 10.48
C ASP A 140 -16.76 8.06 10.80
N ILE A 141 -16.03 7.22 10.06
CA ILE A 141 -14.60 6.99 10.28
C ILE A 141 -13.78 8.23 9.92
N THR A 142 -12.79 8.56 10.74
CA THR A 142 -11.82 9.61 10.38
C THR A 142 -10.76 9.01 9.45
N VAL A 143 -10.56 9.58 8.27
CA VAL A 143 -9.46 9.18 7.39
C VAL A 143 -8.29 10.13 7.55
N ILE A 144 -7.11 9.58 7.84
CA ILE A 144 -5.84 10.31 7.90
C ILE A 144 -5.01 9.95 6.68
N ALA A 145 -4.69 10.95 5.86
CA ALA A 145 -3.91 10.77 4.63
C ALA A 145 -2.63 11.62 4.71
N PRO A 146 -1.53 11.08 5.29
CA PRO A 146 -0.34 11.85 5.64
C PRO A 146 0.26 12.62 4.47
N TRP A 147 0.27 12.05 3.26
CA TRP A 147 0.76 12.69 2.04
C TRP A 147 0.05 14.01 1.69
N ARG A 148 -1.12 14.29 2.27
CA ARG A 148 -1.88 15.53 2.10
C ARG A 148 -1.86 16.43 3.34
N GLU A 149 -1.33 15.94 4.45
CA GLU A 149 -1.39 16.62 5.75
C GLU A 149 -0.02 17.06 6.27
N TRP A 150 1.03 16.26 6.04
CA TRP A 150 2.36 16.56 6.54
C TRP A 150 3.07 17.63 5.70
N ASP A 151 4.19 18.14 6.22
CA ASP A 151 5.01 19.16 5.56
C ASP A 151 6.20 18.59 4.76
N PHE A 152 6.32 17.25 4.63
CA PHE A 152 7.42 16.65 3.87
C PHE A 152 7.27 16.94 2.37
N LYS A 153 8.28 17.56 1.77
CA LYS A 153 8.26 18.02 0.36
C LYS A 153 9.08 17.14 -0.57
N SER A 154 9.99 16.36 -0.01
CA SER A 154 11.01 15.64 -0.78
C SER A 154 11.37 14.29 -0.17
N ARG A 155 11.99 13.42 -0.98
CA ARG A 155 12.58 12.16 -0.51
C ARG A 155 13.67 12.41 0.55
N SER A 156 14.42 13.50 0.45
CA SER A 156 15.38 13.91 1.46
C SER A 156 14.74 14.20 2.81
N ASP A 157 13.55 14.81 2.85
CA ASP A 157 12.83 15.07 4.10
C ASP A 157 12.42 13.75 4.77
N LEU A 158 11.90 12.81 3.97
CA LEU A 158 11.56 11.46 4.43
C LEU A 158 12.78 10.71 4.98
N ASN A 159 13.92 10.80 4.29
CA ASN A 159 15.17 10.17 4.73
C ASN A 159 15.68 10.81 6.03
N ALA A 160 15.64 12.14 6.15
CA ALA A 160 16.05 12.85 7.36
C ALA A 160 15.15 12.49 8.56
N PHE A 161 13.84 12.37 8.32
CA PHE A 161 12.91 11.89 9.34
C PHE A 161 13.21 10.43 9.73
N ALA A 162 13.42 9.54 8.76
CA ALA A 162 13.78 8.15 9.02
C ALA A 162 15.08 8.04 9.85
N GLU A 163 16.12 8.81 9.50
CA GLU A 163 17.39 8.83 10.24
C GLU A 163 17.21 9.34 11.67
N LYS A 164 16.51 10.46 11.85
CA LYS A 164 16.21 11.04 13.18
C LYS A 164 15.48 10.05 14.09
N HIS A 165 14.60 9.22 13.53
CA HIS A 165 13.79 8.27 14.27
C HIS A 165 14.30 6.82 14.19
N GLN A 166 15.52 6.60 13.69
CA GLN A 166 16.16 5.28 13.59
C GLN A 166 15.33 4.25 12.82
N ILE A 167 14.53 4.71 11.85
CA ILE A 167 13.73 3.85 10.97
C ILE A 167 14.68 3.17 9.98
N PRO A 168 14.72 1.83 9.90
CA PRO A 168 15.61 1.12 8.98
C PRO A 168 15.33 1.48 7.52
N VAL A 169 16.32 2.07 6.85
CA VAL A 169 16.33 2.28 5.40
C VAL A 169 17.15 1.16 4.77
N SER A 170 16.54 0.30 3.95
CA SER A 170 17.25 -0.79 3.28
C SER A 170 18.42 -0.24 2.45
N LYS A 171 19.65 -0.67 2.77
CA LYS A 171 20.89 -0.15 2.16
C LYS A 171 20.98 -0.45 0.65
N ASP A 172 20.30 -1.50 0.19
CA ASP A 172 20.27 -1.91 -1.22
C ASP A 172 19.42 -0.97 -2.09
N LYS A 173 18.69 -0.03 -1.47
CA LYS A 173 17.93 1.05 -2.14
C LYS A 173 18.59 2.42 -1.95
N ARG A 174 19.92 2.47 -1.75
CA ARG A 174 20.69 3.73 -1.86
C ARG A 174 20.76 4.25 -3.29
N GLY A 175 20.52 3.37 -4.27
CA GLY A 175 19.99 3.74 -5.57
C GLY A 175 18.46 3.69 -5.51
N GLU A 176 17.82 4.76 -5.94
CA GLU A 176 16.38 4.76 -6.13
C GLU A 176 15.98 3.64 -7.11
N ALA A 177 14.99 2.81 -6.76
CA ALA A 177 14.41 1.87 -7.74
C ALA A 177 13.99 2.68 -8.98
N PRO A 178 14.33 2.24 -10.21
CA PRO A 178 14.10 3.02 -11.43
C PRO A 178 12.62 3.17 -11.79
N PHE A 179 11.72 2.56 -11.02
CA PHE A 179 10.27 2.66 -11.11
C PHE A 179 9.63 2.19 -9.77
N SER A 180 8.36 2.52 -9.58
CA SER A 180 7.49 2.03 -8.50
C SER A 180 6.86 0.70 -8.92
N VAL A 181 6.67 -0.23 -7.98
CA VAL A 181 6.06 -1.54 -8.25
C VAL A 181 4.94 -1.82 -7.25
N ASP A 182 3.81 -2.32 -7.75
CA ASP A 182 2.75 -2.95 -6.95
C ASP A 182 2.52 -4.36 -7.48
N ALA A 183 2.31 -5.33 -6.59
CA ALA A 183 2.16 -6.73 -6.95
C ALA A 183 1.10 -7.41 -6.09
N ASN A 184 0.31 -8.30 -6.69
CA ASN A 184 -0.63 -9.20 -6.03
C ASN A 184 -0.79 -10.46 -6.89
N LEU A 185 -1.65 -11.41 -6.54
CA LEU A 185 -1.84 -12.65 -7.30
C LEU A 185 -2.24 -12.41 -8.76
N LEU A 186 -2.97 -11.33 -9.03
CA LEU A 186 -3.51 -11.05 -10.36
C LEU A 186 -2.48 -10.41 -11.29
N HIS A 187 -1.65 -9.49 -10.79
CA HIS A 187 -0.67 -8.81 -11.64
C HIS A 187 0.55 -8.24 -10.88
N THR A 188 1.50 -7.74 -11.66
CA THR A 188 2.48 -6.75 -11.23
C THR A 188 2.30 -5.50 -12.09
N SER A 189 2.26 -4.31 -11.48
CA SER A 189 2.37 -3.04 -12.19
C SER A 189 3.68 -2.36 -11.87
N ALA A 190 4.31 -1.77 -12.89
CA ALA A 190 5.49 -0.92 -12.76
C ALA A 190 5.20 0.46 -13.38
N GLU A 191 5.59 1.54 -12.70
CA GLU A 191 5.32 2.91 -13.15
C GLU A 191 6.39 3.93 -12.71
N GLY A 192 6.39 5.10 -13.33
CA GLY A 192 7.20 6.24 -12.90
C GLY A 192 8.65 6.22 -13.39
N LYS A 193 9.33 7.36 -13.19
CA LYS A 193 10.76 7.58 -13.49
C LYS A 193 11.13 7.15 -14.92
N ALA A 194 11.84 6.04 -15.09
CA ALA A 194 12.29 5.57 -16.39
C ALA A 194 11.13 5.23 -17.35
N LEU A 195 9.93 4.97 -16.80
CA LEU A 195 8.73 4.59 -17.56
C LEU A 195 7.80 5.78 -17.88
N GLU A 196 8.16 7.02 -17.52
CA GLU A 196 7.34 8.22 -17.78
C GLU A 196 7.49 8.74 -19.21
N ASP A 197 8.52 8.34 -19.94
CA ASP A 197 8.68 8.68 -21.36
C ASP A 197 8.03 7.61 -22.24
N PRO A 198 6.84 7.86 -22.83
CA PRO A 198 6.16 6.88 -23.67
C PRO A 198 6.88 6.63 -25.01
N TRP A 199 7.91 7.42 -25.34
CA TRP A 199 8.75 7.20 -26.51
C TRP A 199 9.92 6.24 -26.23
N ALA A 200 10.19 5.95 -24.96
CA ALA A 200 11.20 4.99 -24.54
C ALA A 200 10.57 3.60 -24.33
N PRO A 201 11.22 2.51 -24.78
CA PRO A 201 10.78 1.17 -24.46
C PRO A 201 11.04 0.83 -22.98
N ALA A 202 10.20 -0.02 -22.40
CA ALA A 202 10.47 -0.59 -21.08
C ALA A 202 11.65 -1.57 -21.15
N GLU A 203 12.60 -1.44 -20.23
CA GLU A 203 13.74 -2.35 -20.12
C GLU A 203 13.34 -3.72 -19.53
N GLU A 204 14.10 -4.78 -19.84
CA GLU A 204 13.76 -6.15 -19.44
C GLU A 204 13.60 -6.33 -17.92
N HIS A 205 14.39 -5.59 -17.14
CA HIS A 205 14.37 -5.67 -15.68
C HIS A 205 13.06 -5.14 -15.04
N VAL A 206 12.15 -4.55 -15.84
CA VAL A 206 10.80 -4.17 -15.43
C VAL A 206 9.91 -5.41 -15.23
N TYR A 207 10.13 -6.47 -16.02
CA TYR A 207 9.33 -7.68 -15.98
C TYR A 207 9.84 -8.63 -14.89
N SER A 208 9.02 -8.85 -13.86
CA SER A 208 9.42 -9.65 -12.69
C SER A 208 8.80 -11.05 -12.64
N ARG A 209 7.79 -11.33 -13.47
CA ARG A 209 7.03 -12.60 -13.46
C ARG A 209 6.98 -13.30 -14.81
N THR A 210 7.09 -12.53 -15.88
CA THR A 210 7.08 -13.04 -17.25
C THR A 210 8.51 -13.03 -17.78
N VAL A 211 8.83 -14.02 -18.61
CA VAL A 211 10.00 -13.96 -19.48
C VAL A 211 9.62 -13.27 -20.78
N ALA A 212 10.61 -12.69 -21.45
CA ALA A 212 10.45 -12.22 -22.82
C ALA A 212 9.93 -13.37 -23.71
N PRO A 213 9.06 -13.10 -24.69
CA PRO A 213 8.58 -14.14 -25.61
C PRO A 213 9.71 -14.91 -26.32
N GLU A 214 10.84 -14.24 -26.58
CA GLU A 214 12.02 -14.83 -27.23
C GLU A 214 12.78 -15.81 -26.32
N ASP A 215 12.61 -15.68 -25.00
CA ASP A 215 13.21 -16.53 -23.97
C ASP A 215 12.25 -17.62 -23.46
N ALA A 216 11.01 -17.64 -23.97
CA ALA A 216 10.02 -18.65 -23.60
C ALA A 216 10.35 -20.02 -24.21
N PRO A 217 9.96 -21.14 -23.57
CA PRO A 217 10.12 -22.47 -24.17
C PRO A 217 9.37 -22.61 -25.50
N ASP A 218 9.98 -23.28 -26.49
CA ASP A 218 9.37 -23.59 -27.79
C ASP A 218 8.22 -24.63 -27.73
N SER A 219 7.83 -25.06 -26.52
CA SER A 219 6.90 -26.17 -26.28
C SER A 219 5.75 -25.82 -25.36
#